data_AF-A0A963S579-F1
#
_entry.id   AF-A0A963S579-F1
#
_cell.length_a   1.000
_cell.length_b   1.000
_cell.length_c   1.000
_cell.angle_alpha   90.00
_cell.angle_beta   90.00
_cell.angle_gamma   90.00
#
_symmetry.space_group_name_H-M   'P 1'
#
loop_
_entity.id
_entity.type
_entity.pdbx_description
1 polymer ?
#
loop_
_entity_poly.entity_id
_entity_poly.type
_entity_poly.pdbx_seq_one_letter_code
_entity_poly.pdbx_strand_id
1 'polypeptide(L)'
;MQLVIVESPAKAKTIEKYLGKDYKVLASYGHVRDLPPKDGSVRPDEGFAMDWELYGDKQKQVRAITDAAKTADRLILATDPDREGEAISWHVQELLAKRRALPKDVQRVTFNAITKQAVTEAMARPRELDQDLIDAYLARRALDYLFGFTLSPVLWRKLPGAKSAGRVQSVALRLIVDREREIEAFKPQEYWSVVAQLEQDGTEFAGRLVRFEGEKIERLSIGDEGTAMRAKAAVEQGLFRVEDVETKPTKRNPYPPFTTSTLQQEAARKLGFSASHTMRVAQSLYEAGAITYMRTDGVQMDHSAISAARQAISDRYSGHYLPEKPRHYSTKAKNAQ
;
A
#
# COMPACT_ATOMS: atom_id res chain seq x y z
N MET A 1 -32.60 19.70 -2.32
CA MET A 1 -31.39 19.27 -3.08
C MET A 1 -30.33 18.80 -2.09
N GLN A 2 -29.74 17.62 -2.31
CA GLN A 2 -28.72 17.05 -1.42
C GLN A 2 -27.32 17.32 -1.98
N LEU A 3 -26.41 17.85 -1.15
CA LEU A 3 -25.03 18.13 -1.55
C LEU A 3 -24.12 16.98 -1.12
N VAL A 4 -23.43 16.36 -2.06
CA VAL A 4 -22.43 15.31 -1.79
C VAL A 4 -21.04 15.85 -2.05
N ILE A 5 -20.12 15.69 -1.09
CA ILE A 5 -18.72 16.08 -1.24
C ILE A 5 -17.84 14.84 -1.30
N VAL A 6 -17.04 14.76 -2.36
CA VAL A 6 -16.05 13.70 -2.60
C VAL A 6 -14.66 14.32 -2.79
N GLU A 7 -13.62 13.51 -2.85
CA GLU A 7 -12.25 14.02 -2.91
C GLU A 7 -11.82 14.44 -4.32
N SER A 8 -12.28 13.74 -5.34
CA SER A 8 -11.79 13.89 -6.71
C SER A 8 -12.91 14.07 -7.75
N PRO A 9 -12.65 14.78 -8.86
CA PRO A 9 -13.65 15.01 -9.90
C PRO A 9 -14.13 13.73 -10.59
N ALA A 10 -13.24 12.74 -10.73
CA ALA A 10 -13.58 11.45 -11.34
C ALA A 10 -14.61 10.72 -10.48
N LYS A 11 -14.40 10.65 -9.15
CA LYS A 11 -15.41 10.12 -8.21
C LYS A 11 -16.72 10.87 -8.29
N ALA A 12 -16.66 12.22 -8.36
CA ALA A 12 -17.87 13.04 -8.41
C ALA A 12 -18.74 12.67 -9.61
N LYS A 13 -18.13 12.59 -10.80
CA LYS A 13 -18.83 12.23 -12.04
C LYS A 13 -19.40 10.81 -12.01
N THR A 14 -18.69 9.85 -11.41
CA THR A 14 -19.17 8.47 -11.30
C THR A 14 -20.34 8.35 -10.32
N ILE A 15 -20.24 8.97 -9.15
CA ILE A 15 -21.26 8.92 -8.10
C ILE A 15 -22.54 9.67 -8.51
N GLU A 16 -22.41 10.84 -9.15
CA GLU A 16 -23.55 11.61 -9.62
C GLU A 16 -24.42 10.82 -10.62
N LYS A 17 -23.79 9.99 -11.47
CA LYS A 17 -24.52 9.07 -12.37
C LYS A 17 -25.33 8.01 -11.62
N TYR A 18 -24.88 7.57 -10.45
CA TYR A 18 -25.57 6.52 -9.68
C TYR A 18 -26.70 7.09 -8.82
N LEU A 19 -26.52 8.30 -8.28
CA LEU A 19 -27.49 8.94 -7.38
C LEU A 19 -28.60 9.69 -8.11
N GLY A 20 -28.33 10.19 -9.32
CA GLY A 20 -29.33 10.91 -10.12
C GLY A 20 -29.49 12.38 -9.74
N LYS A 21 -30.57 13.00 -10.22
CA LYS A 21 -30.74 14.46 -10.26
C LYS A 21 -31.01 15.13 -8.91
N ASP A 22 -31.38 14.37 -7.90
CA ASP A 22 -31.68 14.90 -6.55
C ASP A 22 -30.41 15.26 -5.76
N TYR A 23 -29.26 14.80 -6.27
CA TYR A 23 -27.95 14.99 -5.66
C TYR A 23 -27.09 15.89 -6.55
N LYS A 24 -26.41 16.85 -5.92
CA LYS A 24 -25.34 17.63 -6.53
C LYS A 24 -24.02 17.14 -5.94
N VAL A 25 -23.13 16.63 -6.79
CA VAL A 25 -21.86 16.06 -6.32
C VAL A 25 -20.70 16.99 -6.66
N LEU A 26 -19.95 17.46 -5.64
CA LEU A 26 -18.78 18.33 -5.81
C LEU A 26 -17.52 17.67 -5.27
N ALA A 27 -16.37 17.95 -5.90
CA ALA A 27 -15.07 17.45 -5.45
C ALA A 27 -14.34 18.48 -4.58
N SER A 28 -13.73 18.09 -3.45
CA SER A 28 -12.88 18.98 -2.65
C SER A 28 -11.48 19.18 -3.25
N TYR A 29 -11.07 18.30 -4.17
CA TYR A 29 -9.71 18.18 -4.72
C TYR A 29 -8.67 17.90 -3.62
N GLY A 30 -8.99 16.93 -2.76
CA GLY A 30 -8.21 16.54 -1.59
C GLY A 30 -8.46 17.45 -0.38
N HIS A 31 -7.41 17.69 0.40
CA HIS A 31 -7.44 18.62 1.53
C HIS A 31 -7.69 20.06 1.03
N VAL A 32 -8.57 20.79 1.72
CA VAL A 32 -8.91 22.19 1.40
C VAL A 32 -8.09 23.20 2.20
N ARG A 33 -7.46 22.76 3.28
CA ARG A 33 -6.66 23.56 4.20
C ARG A 33 -5.52 22.73 4.76
N ASP A 34 -4.51 23.41 5.29
CA ASP A 34 -3.35 22.78 5.91
C ASP A 34 -2.73 23.69 6.98
N LEU A 35 -1.75 23.16 7.72
CA LEU A 35 -0.90 23.94 8.61
C LEU A 35 -0.09 24.96 7.79
N PRO A 36 -0.10 26.25 8.17
CA PRO A 36 0.79 27.23 7.60
C PRO A 36 2.27 26.79 7.71
N PRO A 37 3.11 27.05 6.68
CA PRO A 37 4.51 26.67 6.71
C PRO A 37 5.36 27.68 7.50
N LYS A 38 4.94 28.01 8.73
CA LYS A 38 5.61 28.96 9.64
C LYS A 38 5.61 28.42 11.05
N ASP A 39 6.58 28.87 11.85
CA ASP A 39 6.69 28.50 13.25
C ASP A 39 5.43 28.86 14.07
N GLY A 40 5.13 28.06 15.09
CA GLY A 40 3.95 28.23 15.96
C GLY A 40 2.61 27.74 15.40
N SER A 41 2.57 27.08 14.23
CA SER A 41 1.33 26.53 13.65
C SER A 41 0.76 25.35 14.42
N VAL A 42 1.55 24.72 15.29
CA VAL A 42 1.13 23.72 16.27
C VAL A 42 1.69 24.15 17.63
N ARG A 43 0.82 24.31 18.63
CA ARG A 43 1.19 24.83 19.96
C ARG A 43 0.99 23.76 21.06
N PRO A 44 2.05 23.01 21.46
CA PRO A 44 1.94 21.97 22.48
C PRO A 44 1.42 22.49 23.83
N ASP A 45 1.84 23.69 24.24
CA ASP A 45 1.45 24.31 25.51
C ASP A 45 -0.03 24.74 25.57
N GLU A 46 -0.71 24.79 24.42
CA GLU A 46 -2.14 25.11 24.27
C GLU A 46 -2.95 23.86 23.90
N GLY A 47 -2.57 22.69 24.41
CA GLY A 47 -3.27 21.43 24.10
C GLY A 47 -3.16 21.03 22.63
N PHE A 48 -2.01 21.32 22.00
CA PHE A 48 -1.75 21.07 20.57
C PHE A 48 -2.68 21.85 19.62
N ALA A 49 -3.14 23.05 20.02
CA ALA A 49 -3.90 23.93 19.13
C ALA A 49 -3.18 24.11 17.78
N MET A 50 -3.94 23.94 16.68
CA MET A 50 -3.42 23.99 15.31
C MET A 50 -4.05 25.14 14.53
N ASP A 51 -3.21 25.89 13.83
CA ASP A 51 -3.66 26.89 12.88
C ASP A 51 -3.89 26.24 11.52
N TRP A 52 -4.95 26.68 10.83
CA TRP A 52 -5.32 26.15 9.52
C TRP A 52 -5.44 27.27 8.51
N GLU A 53 -4.74 27.12 7.38
CA GLU A 53 -4.78 28.04 6.24
C GLU A 53 -5.36 27.33 5.02
N LEU A 54 -6.25 28.02 4.32
CA LEU A 54 -6.80 27.53 3.06
C LEU A 54 -5.70 27.53 2.00
N TYR A 55 -5.61 26.44 1.23
CA TYR A 55 -4.75 26.45 0.06
C TYR A 55 -5.22 27.50 -0.95
N GLY A 56 -4.29 28.33 -1.44
CA GLY A 56 -4.59 29.44 -2.35
C GLY A 56 -5.28 28.99 -3.65
N ASP A 57 -4.89 27.83 -4.18
CA ASP A 57 -5.45 27.25 -5.41
C ASP A 57 -6.85 26.63 -5.20
N LYS A 58 -7.28 26.38 -3.95
CA LYS A 58 -8.58 25.77 -3.63
C LYS A 58 -9.70 26.77 -3.39
N GLN A 59 -9.43 28.08 -3.43
CA GLN A 59 -10.42 29.11 -3.13
C GLN A 59 -11.68 29.04 -4.02
N LYS A 60 -11.50 28.80 -5.33
CA LYS A 60 -12.64 28.66 -6.26
C LYS A 60 -13.53 27.49 -5.88
N GLN A 61 -12.92 26.36 -5.53
CA GLN A 61 -13.67 25.16 -5.16
C GLN A 61 -14.38 25.34 -3.83
N VAL A 62 -13.69 25.89 -2.82
CA VAL A 62 -14.29 26.20 -1.52
C VAL A 62 -15.49 27.12 -1.68
N ARG A 63 -15.41 28.11 -2.57
CA ARG A 63 -16.54 28.99 -2.88
C ARG A 63 -17.71 28.20 -3.48
N ALA A 64 -17.46 27.35 -4.48
CA ALA A 64 -18.50 26.51 -5.08
C ALA A 64 -19.18 25.58 -4.07
N ILE A 65 -18.40 24.96 -3.17
CA ILE A 65 -18.92 24.12 -2.08
C ILE A 65 -19.76 24.96 -1.11
N THR A 66 -19.26 26.13 -0.70
CA THR A 66 -19.97 27.04 0.22
C THR A 66 -21.30 27.50 -0.37
N ASP A 67 -21.31 27.89 -1.64
CA ASP A 67 -22.51 28.42 -2.31
C ASP A 67 -23.56 27.30 -2.52
N ALA A 68 -23.11 26.08 -2.84
CA ALA A 68 -24.00 24.92 -2.91
C ALA A 68 -24.55 24.54 -1.52
N ALA A 69 -23.72 24.58 -0.48
CA ALA A 69 -24.11 24.20 0.88
C ALA A 69 -25.20 25.11 1.46
N LYS A 70 -25.16 26.43 1.17
CA LYS A 70 -26.20 27.39 1.60
C LYS A 70 -27.61 27.07 1.12
N THR A 71 -27.75 26.33 0.02
CA THR A 71 -29.03 25.98 -0.59
C THR A 71 -29.36 24.50 -0.48
N ALA A 72 -28.49 23.71 0.16
CA ALA A 72 -28.67 22.28 0.35
C ALA A 72 -29.45 22.00 1.64
N ASP A 73 -30.37 21.05 1.57
CA ASP A 73 -31.12 20.58 2.75
C ASP A 73 -30.23 19.71 3.66
N ARG A 74 -29.30 18.97 3.02
CA ARG A 74 -28.40 18.00 3.65
C ARG A 74 -27.02 18.06 3.00
N LEU A 75 -25.98 17.93 3.82
CA LEU A 75 -24.59 17.69 3.40
C LEU A 75 -24.23 16.22 3.62
N ILE A 76 -23.72 15.56 2.57
CA ILE A 76 -23.22 14.20 2.63
C ILE A 76 -21.72 14.21 2.31
N LEU A 77 -20.92 13.76 3.25
CA LEU A 77 -19.48 13.65 3.17
C LEU A 77 -19.13 12.22 2.73
N ALA A 78 -18.62 12.08 1.50
CA ALA A 78 -18.40 10.81 0.81
C ALA A 78 -16.92 10.63 0.38
N THR A 79 -16.01 10.99 1.28
CA THR A 79 -14.56 10.79 1.11
C THR A 79 -14.17 9.33 1.35
N ASP A 80 -12.91 8.98 1.10
CA ASP A 80 -12.42 7.61 1.23
C ASP A 80 -12.56 7.07 2.66
N PRO A 81 -12.64 5.73 2.83
CA PRO A 81 -12.86 5.10 4.12
C PRO A 81 -11.62 5.07 5.02
N ASP A 82 -10.63 5.94 4.81
CA ASP A 82 -9.44 6.03 5.65
C ASP A 82 -9.43 7.30 6.52
N ARG A 83 -8.47 7.40 7.45
CA ARG A 83 -8.31 8.60 8.30
C ARG A 83 -8.09 9.89 7.52
N GLU A 84 -7.49 9.82 6.32
CA GLU A 84 -7.26 11.03 5.49
C GLU A 84 -8.58 11.51 4.91
N GLY A 85 -9.41 10.59 4.41
CA GLY A 85 -10.77 10.87 3.98
C GLY A 85 -11.61 11.44 5.12
N GLU A 86 -11.51 10.87 6.33
CA GLU A 86 -12.20 11.40 7.51
C GLU A 86 -11.79 12.84 7.83
N ALA A 87 -10.49 13.13 7.79
CA ALA A 87 -9.95 14.46 8.02
C ALA A 87 -10.36 15.48 6.94
N ILE A 88 -10.42 15.09 5.66
CA ILE A 88 -10.93 15.95 4.58
C ILE A 88 -12.39 16.32 4.86
N SER A 89 -13.20 15.34 5.24
CA SER A 89 -14.62 15.54 5.58
C SER A 89 -14.79 16.49 6.76
N TRP A 90 -14.00 16.29 7.84
CA TRP A 90 -13.95 17.19 8.99
C TRP A 90 -13.52 18.62 8.59
N HIS A 91 -12.48 18.77 7.77
CA HIS A 91 -12.02 20.07 7.29
C HIS A 91 -13.09 20.83 6.51
N VAL A 92 -13.84 20.14 5.64
CA VAL A 92 -14.95 20.73 4.88
C VAL A 92 -16.08 21.16 5.81
N GLN A 93 -16.49 20.31 6.75
CA GLN A 93 -17.53 20.62 7.74
C GLN A 93 -17.16 21.86 8.56
N GLU A 94 -15.96 21.90 9.13
CA GLU A 94 -15.45 23.02 9.91
C GLU A 94 -15.39 24.32 9.10
N LEU A 95 -14.97 24.23 7.85
CA LEU A 95 -14.90 25.38 6.95
C LEU A 95 -16.29 25.95 6.65
N LEU A 96 -17.28 25.09 6.41
CA LEU A 96 -18.66 25.48 6.19
C LEU A 96 -19.30 26.08 7.45
N ALA A 97 -19.00 25.50 8.62
CA ALA A 97 -19.45 26.03 9.91
C ALA A 97 -18.92 27.46 10.15
N LYS A 98 -17.60 27.67 9.97
CA LYS A 98 -16.97 29.00 10.08
C LYS A 98 -17.56 30.03 9.12
N ARG A 99 -18.00 29.59 7.94
CA ARG A 99 -18.65 30.43 6.91
C ARG A 99 -20.16 30.58 7.10
N ARG A 100 -20.74 30.03 8.17
CA ARG A 100 -22.20 30.00 8.44
C ARG A 100 -23.00 29.44 7.25
N ALA A 101 -22.44 28.43 6.59
CA ALA A 101 -22.98 27.80 5.39
C ALA A 101 -23.21 26.29 5.57
N LEU A 102 -23.00 25.76 6.78
CA LEU A 102 -23.21 24.35 7.09
C LEU A 102 -24.72 24.03 7.15
N PRO A 103 -25.23 23.05 6.38
CA PRO A 103 -26.59 22.56 6.52
C PRO A 103 -26.85 21.96 7.91
N LYS A 104 -28.12 21.90 8.30
CA LYS A 104 -28.51 21.33 9.61
C LYS A 104 -28.27 19.82 9.69
N ASP A 105 -28.46 19.11 8.58
CA ASP A 105 -28.27 17.66 8.47
C ASP A 105 -26.95 17.39 7.76
N VAL A 106 -25.99 16.79 8.48
CA VAL A 106 -24.66 16.42 7.99
C VAL A 106 -24.48 14.93 8.19
N GLN A 107 -24.07 14.23 7.15
CA GLN A 107 -23.95 12.78 7.16
C GLN A 107 -22.61 12.36 6.55
N ARG A 108 -22.05 11.25 7.03
CA ARG A 108 -20.83 10.63 6.52
C ARG A 108 -21.16 9.26 5.93
N VAL A 109 -20.74 9.01 4.69
CA VAL A 109 -20.91 7.72 4.01
C VAL A 109 -19.57 7.20 3.52
N THR A 110 -19.28 5.93 3.77
CA THR A 110 -18.06 5.25 3.33
C THR A 110 -18.41 4.08 2.42
N PHE A 111 -17.58 3.81 1.42
CA PHE A 111 -17.70 2.65 0.55
C PHE A 111 -16.30 2.17 0.12
N ASN A 112 -16.15 0.85 0.01
CA ASN A 112 -14.88 0.21 -0.38
C ASN A 112 -14.78 -0.01 -1.90
N ALA A 113 -15.86 0.25 -2.64
CA ALA A 113 -15.93 0.14 -4.09
C ALA A 113 -16.90 1.17 -4.65
N ILE A 114 -16.59 1.73 -5.82
CA ILE A 114 -17.43 2.72 -6.50
C ILE A 114 -18.33 2.01 -7.52
N THR A 115 -19.24 1.18 -7.02
CA THR A 115 -20.28 0.54 -7.81
C THR A 115 -21.64 1.12 -7.45
N LYS A 116 -22.62 1.01 -8.36
CA LYS A 116 -23.99 1.50 -8.10
C LYS A 116 -24.56 0.92 -6.80
N GLN A 117 -24.38 -0.38 -6.59
CA GLN A 117 -24.86 -1.08 -5.40
C GLN A 117 -24.18 -0.55 -4.13
N ALA A 118 -22.84 -0.52 -4.08
CA ALA A 118 -22.10 -0.11 -2.89
C ALA A 118 -22.41 1.36 -2.51
N VAL A 119 -22.54 2.24 -3.51
CA VAL A 119 -22.90 3.65 -3.29
C VAL A 119 -24.33 3.78 -2.76
N THR A 120 -25.31 3.10 -3.35
CA THR A 120 -26.70 3.17 -2.89
C THR A 120 -26.87 2.57 -1.49
N GLU A 121 -26.20 1.46 -1.19
CA GLU A 121 -26.21 0.86 0.15
C GLU A 121 -25.57 1.77 1.20
N ALA A 122 -24.44 2.42 0.87
CA ALA A 122 -23.78 3.38 1.77
C ALA A 122 -24.68 4.60 2.05
N MET A 123 -25.37 5.13 1.03
CA MET A 123 -26.31 6.24 1.21
C MET A 123 -27.52 5.89 2.09
N ALA A 124 -27.90 4.61 2.17
CA ALA A 124 -28.97 4.15 3.04
C ALA A 124 -28.51 3.97 4.51
N ARG A 125 -27.21 3.99 4.78
CA ARG A 125 -26.62 3.76 6.11
C ARG A 125 -25.58 4.84 6.44
N PRO A 126 -25.99 6.11 6.51
CA PRO A 126 -25.08 7.18 6.92
C PRO A 126 -24.65 6.97 8.38
N ARG A 127 -23.45 7.45 8.69
CA ARG A 127 -22.94 7.59 10.05
C ARG A 127 -22.53 9.04 10.32
N GLU A 128 -22.19 9.32 11.56
CA GLU A 128 -21.50 10.56 11.93
C GLU A 128 -20.00 10.46 11.58
N LEU A 129 -19.31 11.60 11.63
CA LEU A 129 -17.85 11.61 11.59
C LEU A 129 -17.27 10.84 12.78
N ASP A 130 -16.20 10.10 12.51
CA ASP A 130 -15.47 9.34 13.51
C ASP A 130 -14.39 10.23 14.13
N GLN A 131 -14.59 10.60 15.39
CA GLN A 131 -13.69 11.49 16.11
C GLN A 131 -12.31 10.84 16.35
N ASP A 132 -12.25 9.53 16.59
CA ASP A 132 -10.99 8.83 16.83
C ASP A 132 -10.11 8.82 15.57
N LEU A 133 -10.73 8.67 14.39
CA LEU A 133 -10.03 8.78 13.11
C LEU A 133 -9.51 10.19 12.85
N ILE A 134 -10.30 11.22 13.20
CA ILE A 134 -9.89 12.62 13.10
C ILE A 134 -8.73 12.90 14.05
N ASP A 135 -8.81 12.47 15.30
CA ASP A 135 -7.78 12.65 16.31
C ASP A 135 -6.49 11.92 15.94
N ALA A 136 -6.59 10.73 15.35
CA ALA A 136 -5.43 10.01 14.82
C ALA A 136 -4.76 10.76 13.65
N TYR A 137 -5.54 11.40 12.77
CA TYR A 137 -5.00 12.28 11.74
C TYR A 137 -4.32 13.51 12.35
N LEU A 138 -4.98 14.20 13.27
CA LEU A 138 -4.45 15.40 13.94
C LEU A 138 -3.15 15.09 14.69
N ALA A 139 -3.13 14.03 15.50
CA ALA A 139 -1.94 13.59 16.23
C ALA A 139 -0.76 13.33 15.27
N ARG A 140 -1.01 12.66 14.14
CA ARG A 140 0.01 12.45 13.12
C ARG A 140 0.49 13.77 12.51
N ARG A 141 -0.43 14.68 12.17
CA ARG A 141 -0.13 15.97 11.55
C ARG A 141 0.73 16.84 12.48
N ALA A 142 0.36 16.93 13.76
CA ALA A 142 1.15 17.61 14.78
C ALA A 142 2.54 16.99 14.92
N LEU A 143 2.63 15.66 15.04
CA LEU A 143 3.90 14.96 15.19
C LEU A 143 4.84 15.22 14.02
N ASP A 144 4.36 15.07 12.79
CA ASP A 144 5.17 15.25 11.60
C ASP A 144 5.59 16.73 11.43
N TYR A 145 4.71 17.69 11.76
CA TYR A 145 5.03 19.12 11.79
C TYR A 145 6.11 19.45 12.83
N LEU A 146 5.90 19.06 14.10
CA LEU A 146 6.82 19.36 15.19
C LEU A 146 8.19 18.73 14.94
N PHE A 147 8.23 17.49 14.46
CA PHE A 147 9.50 16.83 14.11
C PHE A 147 10.23 17.58 12.98
N GLY A 148 9.52 17.94 11.92
CA GLY A 148 10.10 18.64 10.78
C GLY A 148 10.64 20.02 11.13
N PHE A 149 9.82 20.85 11.80
CA PHE A 149 10.16 22.23 12.15
C PHE A 149 11.25 22.33 13.22
N THR A 150 11.25 21.44 14.21
CA THR A 150 12.29 21.48 15.26
C THR A 150 13.64 20.96 14.78
N LEU A 151 13.66 19.91 13.94
CA LEU A 151 14.91 19.25 13.57
C LEU A 151 15.56 19.82 12.30
N SER A 152 14.79 20.33 11.34
CA SER A 152 15.35 20.85 10.08
C SER A 152 16.38 21.98 10.29
N PRO A 153 16.17 22.98 11.19
CA PRO A 153 17.17 24.01 11.47
C PRO A 153 18.49 23.48 12.06
N VAL A 154 18.43 22.35 12.78
CA VAL A 154 19.64 21.68 13.28
C VAL A 154 20.38 21.02 12.11
N LEU A 155 19.66 20.34 11.21
CA LEU A 155 20.25 19.73 10.01
C LEU A 155 20.91 20.77 9.11
N TRP A 156 20.26 21.91 8.85
CA TRP A 156 20.84 22.98 8.02
C TRP A 156 22.16 23.50 8.56
N ARG A 157 22.28 23.63 9.90
CA ARG A 157 23.51 24.08 10.57
C ARG A 157 24.62 23.04 10.60
N LYS A 158 24.27 21.74 10.68
CA LYS A 158 25.23 20.65 10.91
C LYS A 158 25.60 19.87 9.65
N LEU A 159 24.74 19.88 8.63
CA LEU A 159 24.88 19.12 7.40
C LEU A 159 24.53 20.04 6.21
N PRO A 160 25.51 20.78 5.66
CA PRO A 160 25.31 21.62 4.49
C PRO A 160 24.70 20.80 3.33
N GLY A 161 23.57 21.27 2.79
CA GLY A 161 22.82 20.58 1.72
C GLY A 161 21.64 19.74 2.18
N ALA A 162 21.49 19.46 3.48
CA ALA A 162 20.26 18.88 4.01
C ALA A 162 19.09 19.87 3.83
N LYS A 163 17.95 19.40 3.30
CA LYS A 163 16.77 20.27 3.05
C LYS A 163 15.70 20.15 4.14
N SER A 164 15.45 18.94 4.63
CA SER A 164 14.34 18.69 5.55
C SER A 164 14.60 17.46 6.43
N ALA A 165 14.11 17.51 7.67
CA ALA A 165 13.96 16.34 8.52
C ALA A 165 12.58 15.70 8.32
N GLY A 166 12.52 14.37 8.25
CA GLY A 166 11.26 13.65 8.14
C GLY A 166 11.27 12.40 9.00
N ARG A 167 10.36 12.31 9.97
CA ARG A 167 10.33 11.23 10.98
C ARG A 167 10.39 9.83 10.38
N VAL A 168 9.62 9.58 9.32
CA VAL A 168 9.58 8.28 8.62
C VAL A 168 10.65 8.19 7.52
N GLN A 169 10.88 9.29 6.80
CA GLN A 169 11.84 9.34 5.69
C GLN A 169 13.28 9.08 6.16
N SER A 170 13.68 9.63 7.29
CA SER A 170 15.01 9.42 7.87
C SER A 170 15.25 7.97 8.27
N VAL A 171 14.23 7.26 8.76
CA VAL A 171 14.34 5.83 9.08
C VAL A 171 14.45 4.99 7.80
N ALA A 172 13.67 5.30 6.76
CA ALA A 172 13.78 4.62 5.48
C ALA A 172 15.15 4.82 4.83
N LEU A 173 15.68 6.05 4.86
CA LEU A 173 17.03 6.34 4.40
C LEU A 173 18.09 5.57 5.20
N ARG A 174 17.92 5.50 6.53
CA ARG A 174 18.81 4.72 7.40
C ARG A 174 18.87 3.24 6.97
N LEU A 175 17.74 2.60 6.65
CA LEU A 175 17.75 1.20 6.20
C LEU A 175 18.59 1.00 4.93
N ILE A 176 18.56 1.96 4.00
CA ILE A 176 19.37 1.92 2.78
C ILE A 176 20.85 2.12 3.12
N VAL A 177 21.18 3.11 3.95
CA VAL A 177 22.55 3.40 4.37
C VAL A 177 23.16 2.24 5.16
N ASP A 178 22.39 1.61 6.04
CA ASP A 178 22.84 0.46 6.82
C ASP A 178 23.13 -0.74 5.89
N ARG A 179 22.29 -0.99 4.86
CA ARG A 179 22.58 -1.99 3.83
C ARG A 179 23.82 -1.64 2.99
N GLU A 180 24.02 -0.39 2.63
CA GLU A 180 25.20 0.02 1.86
C GLU A 180 26.48 -0.20 2.67
N ARG A 181 26.46 0.12 3.96
CA ARG A 181 27.58 -0.15 4.87
C ARG A 181 27.85 -1.65 5.02
N GLU A 182 26.81 -2.49 5.06
CA GLU A 182 26.98 -3.95 5.03
C GLU A 182 27.70 -4.42 3.76
N ILE A 183 27.38 -3.81 2.60
CA ILE A 183 28.01 -4.11 1.31
C ILE A 183 29.47 -3.63 1.30
N GLU A 184 29.74 -2.41 1.76
CA GLU A 184 31.10 -1.84 1.82
C GLU A 184 32.00 -2.62 2.79
N ALA A 185 31.45 -3.08 3.92
CA ALA A 185 32.17 -3.88 4.91
C ALA A 185 32.29 -5.36 4.52
N PHE A 186 31.58 -5.80 3.48
CA PHE A 186 31.62 -7.19 3.04
C PHE A 186 33.00 -7.54 2.52
N LYS A 187 33.61 -8.57 3.11
CA LYS A 187 34.88 -9.16 2.64
C LYS A 187 34.56 -10.42 1.85
N PRO A 188 34.67 -10.40 0.51
CA PRO A 188 34.43 -11.58 -0.30
C PRO A 188 35.38 -12.72 0.12
N GLN A 189 34.83 -13.92 0.19
CA GLN A 189 35.61 -15.13 0.42
C GLN A 189 35.50 -15.99 -0.83
N GLU A 190 36.65 -16.36 -1.37
CA GLU A 190 36.73 -17.29 -2.48
C GLU A 190 36.24 -18.66 -2.03
N TYR A 191 35.43 -19.29 -2.86
CA TYR A 191 35.03 -20.68 -2.70
C TYR A 191 34.69 -21.28 -4.05
N TRP A 192 34.89 -22.59 -4.16
CA TRP A 192 34.69 -23.34 -5.39
C TRP A 192 33.61 -24.41 -5.19
N SER A 193 32.97 -24.79 -6.29
CA SER A 193 32.07 -25.94 -6.34
C SER A 193 32.41 -26.78 -7.56
N VAL A 194 32.48 -28.09 -7.38
CA VAL A 194 32.66 -29.02 -8.49
C VAL A 194 31.29 -29.53 -8.95
N VAL A 195 30.96 -29.28 -10.21
CA VAL A 195 29.73 -29.72 -10.87
C VAL A 195 30.12 -30.65 -12.01
N ALA A 196 29.56 -31.85 -12.03
CA ALA A 196 29.72 -32.84 -13.08
C ALA A 196 28.46 -32.89 -13.95
N GLN A 197 28.63 -32.96 -15.26
CA GLN A 197 27.56 -33.39 -16.15
C GLN A 197 27.58 -34.93 -16.20
N LEU A 198 26.46 -35.54 -15.85
CA LEU A 198 26.28 -36.98 -15.75
C LEU A 198 25.19 -37.41 -16.71
N GLU A 199 25.23 -38.67 -17.15
CA GLU A 199 24.22 -39.26 -18.01
C GLU A 199 23.79 -40.61 -17.40
N GLN A 200 22.49 -40.88 -17.42
CA GLN A 200 21.94 -42.20 -17.14
C GLN A 200 20.85 -42.49 -18.18
N ASP A 201 21.00 -43.60 -18.91
CA ASP A 201 20.04 -44.07 -19.93
C ASP A 201 19.65 -42.96 -20.94
N GLY A 202 20.62 -42.20 -21.43
CA GLY A 202 20.40 -41.09 -22.38
C GLY A 202 19.82 -39.82 -21.76
N THR A 203 19.63 -39.77 -20.44
CA THR A 203 19.16 -38.58 -19.72
C THR A 203 20.34 -37.88 -19.04
N GLU A 204 20.70 -36.70 -19.52
CA GLU A 204 21.73 -35.86 -18.92
C GLU A 204 21.20 -35.10 -17.69
N PHE A 205 22.04 -34.97 -16.67
CA PHE A 205 21.76 -34.15 -15.49
C PHE A 205 23.05 -33.66 -14.83
N ALA A 206 22.96 -32.52 -14.13
CA ALA A 206 24.07 -31.99 -13.36
C ALA A 206 24.10 -32.58 -11.95
N GLY A 207 25.23 -33.18 -11.57
CA GLY A 207 25.56 -33.56 -10.21
C GLY A 207 26.50 -32.54 -9.56
N ARG A 208 26.27 -32.19 -8.30
CA ARG A 208 27.23 -31.38 -7.53
C ARG A 208 27.95 -32.26 -6.52
N LEU A 209 29.27 -32.11 -6.41
CA LEU A 209 30.04 -32.80 -5.38
C LEU A 209 29.58 -32.34 -3.99
N VAL A 210 29.19 -33.29 -3.13
CA VAL A 210 28.69 -33.03 -1.78
C VAL A 210 29.59 -33.60 -0.67
N ARG A 211 30.57 -34.44 -1.02
CA ARG A 211 31.55 -35.02 -0.12
C ARG A 211 32.88 -35.17 -0.86
N PHE A 212 33.98 -34.82 -0.22
CA PHE A 212 35.34 -34.98 -0.75
C PHE A 212 36.29 -35.35 0.38
N GLU A 213 37.19 -36.32 0.14
CA GLU A 213 38.15 -36.83 1.15
C GLU A 213 37.49 -37.27 2.47
N GLY A 214 36.27 -37.84 2.38
CA GLY A 214 35.49 -38.29 3.54
C GLY A 214 34.65 -37.20 4.20
N GLU A 215 34.94 -35.93 3.93
CA GLU A 215 34.28 -34.78 4.56
C GLU A 215 33.14 -34.21 3.73
N LYS A 216 32.08 -33.78 4.40
CA LYS A 216 30.94 -33.13 3.73
C LYS A 216 31.34 -31.74 3.24
N ILE A 217 31.00 -31.43 2.00
CA ILE A 217 31.23 -30.11 1.42
C ILE A 217 30.11 -29.16 1.86
N GLU A 218 30.50 -28.11 2.56
CA GLU A 218 29.71 -26.91 2.82
C GLU A 218 30.14 -25.77 1.89
N ARG A 219 29.48 -24.60 2.02
CA ARG A 219 29.67 -23.48 1.07
C ARG A 219 31.13 -23.04 0.93
N LEU A 220 31.93 -23.09 2.00
CA LEU A 220 33.32 -22.60 2.02
C LEU A 220 34.34 -23.73 2.15
N SER A 221 33.95 -25.00 1.98
CA SER A 221 34.85 -26.14 2.19
C SER A 221 35.97 -26.22 1.16
N ILE A 222 35.73 -25.78 -0.09
CA ILE A 222 36.77 -25.68 -1.12
C ILE A 222 37.12 -24.20 -1.27
N GLY A 223 38.09 -23.72 -0.48
CA GLY A 223 38.45 -22.31 -0.40
C GLY A 223 39.49 -21.84 -1.42
N ASP A 224 40.12 -22.76 -2.13
CA ASP A 224 41.24 -22.46 -3.04
C ASP A 224 41.21 -23.32 -4.31
N GLU A 225 41.85 -22.81 -5.37
CA GLU A 225 41.96 -23.47 -6.68
C GLU A 225 42.63 -24.84 -6.60
N GLY A 226 43.67 -25.01 -5.77
CA GLY A 226 44.40 -26.28 -5.67
C GLY A 226 43.50 -27.41 -5.16
N THR A 227 42.75 -27.16 -4.09
CA THR A 227 41.74 -28.10 -3.58
C THR A 227 40.63 -28.33 -4.59
N ALA A 228 40.18 -27.29 -5.31
CA ALA A 228 39.16 -27.42 -6.35
C ALA A 228 39.63 -28.33 -7.50
N MET A 229 40.88 -28.19 -7.94
CA MET A 229 41.46 -29.01 -9.01
C MET A 229 41.66 -30.46 -8.56
N ARG A 230 42.04 -30.72 -7.30
CA ARG A 230 42.09 -32.09 -6.75
C ARG A 230 40.70 -32.73 -6.70
N ALA A 231 39.70 -31.98 -6.23
CA ALA A 231 38.32 -32.43 -6.20
C ALA A 231 37.78 -32.72 -7.62
N LYS A 232 38.11 -31.85 -8.58
CA LYS A 232 37.78 -32.05 -10.00
C LYS A 232 38.41 -33.33 -10.57
N ALA A 233 39.71 -33.52 -10.37
CA ALA A 233 40.42 -34.70 -10.87
C ALA A 233 39.84 -36.00 -10.27
N ALA A 234 39.50 -36.00 -8.98
CA ALA A 234 38.85 -37.14 -8.33
C ALA A 234 37.45 -37.43 -8.93
N VAL A 235 36.70 -36.38 -9.32
CA VAL A 235 35.41 -36.52 -10.01
C VAL A 235 35.60 -37.06 -11.44
N GLU A 236 36.56 -36.55 -12.20
CA GLU A 236 36.85 -37.00 -13.58
C GLU A 236 37.32 -38.46 -13.65
N GLN A 237 38.05 -38.92 -12.62
CA GLN A 237 38.53 -40.30 -12.51
C GLN A 237 37.50 -41.23 -11.84
N GLY A 238 36.44 -40.66 -11.26
CA GLY A 238 35.45 -41.40 -10.48
C GLY A 238 34.48 -42.18 -11.35
N LEU A 239 34.12 -43.38 -10.90
CA LEU A 239 32.97 -44.12 -11.41
C LEU A 239 31.79 -43.86 -10.48
N PHE A 240 30.73 -43.27 -11.02
CA PHE A 240 29.54 -42.92 -10.24
C PHE A 240 28.52 -44.05 -10.27
N ARG A 241 27.82 -44.23 -9.14
CA ARG A 241 26.61 -45.04 -9.05
C ARG A 241 25.56 -44.26 -8.28
N VAL A 242 24.29 -44.48 -8.62
CA VAL A 242 23.18 -43.93 -7.85
C VAL A 242 23.09 -44.68 -6.53
N GLU A 243 23.20 -43.97 -5.40
CA GLU A 243 23.09 -44.54 -4.07
C GLU A 243 21.64 -44.54 -3.56
N ASP A 244 20.89 -43.48 -3.82
CA ASP A 244 19.51 -43.30 -3.39
C ASP A 244 18.72 -42.42 -4.38
N VAL A 245 17.42 -42.67 -4.50
CA VAL A 245 16.48 -41.86 -5.30
C VAL A 245 15.21 -41.64 -4.49
N GLU A 246 15.00 -40.41 -4.06
CA GLU A 246 13.83 -40.03 -3.30
C GLU A 246 12.87 -39.16 -4.12
N THR A 247 11.61 -39.59 -4.23
CA THR A 247 10.53 -38.80 -4.85
C THR A 247 9.51 -38.36 -3.80
N LYS A 248 9.43 -37.05 -3.57
CA LYS A 248 8.48 -36.44 -2.61
C LYS A 248 7.47 -35.53 -3.31
N PRO A 249 6.16 -35.77 -3.18
CA PRO A 249 5.16 -34.84 -3.68
C PRO A 249 5.18 -33.55 -2.84
N THR A 250 5.24 -32.40 -3.50
CA THR A 250 5.14 -31.09 -2.85
C THR A 250 3.84 -30.39 -3.27
N LYS A 251 3.26 -29.61 -2.35
CA LYS A 251 2.06 -28.80 -2.61
C LYS A 251 2.36 -27.34 -2.30
N ARG A 252 1.99 -26.45 -3.22
CA ARG A 252 2.08 -25.00 -3.04
C ARG A 252 0.69 -24.40 -3.03
N ASN A 253 0.37 -23.68 -1.96
CA ASN A 253 -0.89 -22.95 -1.86
C ASN A 253 -0.84 -21.65 -2.69
N PRO A 254 -1.98 -21.21 -3.25
CA PRO A 254 -2.07 -19.91 -3.91
C PRO A 254 -1.88 -18.76 -2.91
N TYR A 255 -1.31 -17.67 -3.40
CA TYR A 255 -1.13 -16.43 -2.65
C TYR A 255 -2.48 -15.82 -2.21
N PRO A 256 -2.50 -15.06 -1.10
CA PRO A 256 -3.68 -14.28 -0.73
C PRO A 256 -3.98 -13.18 -1.77
N PRO A 257 -5.19 -12.59 -1.73
CA PRO A 257 -5.52 -11.37 -2.47
C PRO A 257 -4.55 -10.23 -2.16
N PHE A 258 -4.48 -9.26 -3.06
CA PHE A 258 -3.57 -8.13 -2.93
C PHE A 258 -3.96 -7.19 -1.77
N THR A 259 -2.97 -6.91 -0.93
CA THR A 259 -2.90 -5.71 -0.08
C THR A 259 -2.16 -4.60 -0.81
N THR A 260 -2.13 -3.40 -0.24
CA THR A 260 -1.32 -2.28 -0.78
C THR A 260 0.14 -2.66 -1.00
N SER A 261 0.76 -3.32 -0.01
CA SER A 261 2.18 -3.65 -0.04
C SER A 261 2.51 -4.76 -1.04
N THR A 262 1.68 -5.81 -1.09
CA THR A 262 1.89 -6.94 -2.02
C THR A 262 1.60 -6.53 -3.46
N LEU A 263 0.61 -5.65 -3.69
CA LEU A 263 0.37 -5.05 -5.01
C LEU A 263 1.59 -4.26 -5.50
N GLN A 264 2.15 -3.39 -4.66
CA GLN A 264 3.33 -2.61 -5.02
C GLN A 264 4.55 -3.49 -5.30
N GLN A 265 4.79 -4.52 -4.48
CA GLN A 265 5.89 -5.47 -4.69
C GLN A 265 5.75 -6.25 -5.99
N GLU A 266 4.56 -6.80 -6.28
CA GLU A 266 4.34 -7.56 -7.51
C GLU A 266 4.36 -6.67 -8.75
N ALA A 267 3.84 -5.44 -8.68
CA ALA A 267 3.93 -4.48 -9.77
C ALA A 267 5.38 -4.07 -10.06
N ALA A 268 6.21 -3.87 -9.03
CA ALA A 268 7.64 -3.59 -9.22
C ALA A 268 8.35 -4.81 -9.84
N ARG A 269 8.11 -6.01 -9.32
CA ARG A 269 8.78 -7.24 -9.76
C ARG A 269 8.39 -7.69 -11.16
N LYS A 270 7.11 -7.54 -11.54
CA LYS A 270 6.58 -8.07 -12.80
C LYS A 270 6.42 -7.01 -13.89
N LEU A 271 6.14 -5.76 -13.52
CA LEU A 271 5.84 -4.68 -14.47
C LEU A 271 6.90 -3.57 -14.46
N GLY A 272 7.89 -3.62 -13.55
CA GLY A 272 8.90 -2.57 -13.41
C GLY A 272 8.35 -1.24 -12.88
N PHE A 273 7.16 -1.24 -12.29
CA PHE A 273 6.53 -0.01 -11.81
C PHE A 273 7.11 0.45 -10.47
N SER A 274 7.37 1.75 -10.34
CA SER A 274 7.64 2.35 -9.03
C SER A 274 6.38 2.34 -8.17
N ALA A 275 6.54 2.33 -6.85
CA ALA A 275 5.42 2.37 -5.92
C ALA A 275 4.46 3.55 -6.19
N SER A 276 5.02 4.73 -6.50
CA SER A 276 4.24 5.93 -6.84
C SER A 276 3.44 5.74 -8.13
N HIS A 277 4.03 5.13 -9.17
CA HIS A 277 3.31 4.86 -10.41
C HIS A 277 2.18 3.85 -10.19
N THR A 278 2.45 2.75 -9.48
CA THR A 278 1.44 1.73 -9.12
C THR A 278 0.25 2.36 -8.40
N MET A 279 0.49 3.21 -7.40
CA MET A 279 -0.61 3.85 -6.66
C MET A 279 -1.41 4.85 -7.51
N ARG A 280 -0.79 5.56 -8.45
CA ARG A 280 -1.52 6.43 -9.38
C ARG A 280 -2.45 5.63 -10.29
N VAL A 281 -1.96 4.51 -10.85
CA VAL A 281 -2.78 3.64 -11.69
C VAL A 281 -3.92 3.03 -10.88
N ALA A 282 -3.63 2.51 -9.69
CA ALA A 282 -4.63 1.94 -8.80
C ALA A 282 -5.70 2.96 -8.38
N GLN A 283 -5.32 4.21 -8.09
CA GLN A 283 -6.27 5.30 -7.83
C GLN A 283 -7.22 5.47 -9.02
N SER A 284 -6.69 5.61 -10.24
CA SER A 284 -7.53 5.78 -11.44
C SER A 284 -8.49 4.60 -11.66
N LEU A 285 -8.04 3.36 -11.41
CA LEU A 285 -8.88 2.17 -11.50
C LEU A 285 -9.99 2.16 -10.44
N TYR A 286 -9.67 2.54 -9.20
CA TYR A 286 -10.65 2.64 -8.12
C TYR A 286 -11.70 3.72 -8.43
N GLU A 287 -11.27 4.90 -8.87
CA GLU A 287 -12.17 6.02 -9.22
C GLU A 287 -13.07 5.73 -10.42
N ALA A 288 -12.62 4.85 -11.32
CA ALA A 288 -13.40 4.33 -12.43
C ALA A 288 -14.32 3.16 -12.04
N GLY A 289 -14.26 2.68 -10.79
CA GLY A 289 -15.05 1.54 -10.31
C GLY A 289 -14.56 0.17 -10.77
N ALA A 290 -13.30 0.06 -11.24
CA ALA A 290 -12.73 -1.17 -11.77
C ALA A 290 -12.11 -2.09 -10.68
N ILE A 291 -11.69 -1.51 -9.55
CA ILE A 291 -11.14 -2.25 -8.40
C ILE A 291 -11.73 -1.73 -7.09
N THR A 292 -11.57 -2.50 -6.01
CA THR A 292 -11.83 -2.04 -4.64
C THR A 292 -10.75 -1.07 -4.16
N TYR A 293 -10.98 -0.47 -3.00
CA TYR A 293 -10.07 0.51 -2.41
C TYR A 293 -8.65 -0.04 -2.27
N MET A 294 -7.68 0.66 -2.87
CA MET A 294 -6.30 0.21 -3.04
C MET A 294 -5.39 0.48 -1.84
N ARG A 295 -5.87 1.21 -0.82
CA ARG A 295 -5.15 1.46 0.43
C ARG A 295 -5.73 0.59 1.54
N THR A 296 -5.39 -0.69 1.51
CA THR A 296 -5.83 -1.70 2.47
C THR A 296 -4.66 -2.57 2.96
N ASP A 297 -4.74 -3.01 4.21
CA ASP A 297 -3.93 -4.07 4.81
C ASP A 297 -4.72 -5.39 4.95
N GLY A 298 -6.01 -5.38 4.61
CA GLY A 298 -6.90 -6.52 4.62
C GLY A 298 -6.69 -7.43 3.41
N VAL A 299 -6.86 -8.73 3.63
CA VAL A 299 -6.87 -9.78 2.59
C VAL A 299 -8.24 -10.44 2.46
N GLN A 300 -9.21 -9.96 3.25
CA GLN A 300 -10.58 -10.42 3.25
C GLN A 300 -11.25 -10.00 1.94
N MET A 301 -12.08 -10.89 1.40
CA MET A 301 -12.90 -10.63 0.23
C MET A 301 -14.37 -10.75 0.60
N ASP A 302 -15.19 -9.90 -0.01
CA ASP A 302 -16.64 -10.06 0.05
C ASP A 302 -17.07 -11.39 -0.59
N HIS A 303 -18.18 -11.96 -0.11
CA HIS A 303 -18.69 -13.24 -0.61
C HIS A 303 -19.06 -13.17 -2.10
N SER A 304 -19.50 -12.02 -2.59
CA SER A 304 -19.77 -11.79 -4.01
C SER A 304 -18.49 -11.87 -4.84
N ALA A 305 -17.37 -11.30 -4.36
CA ALA A 305 -16.08 -11.35 -5.04
C ALA A 305 -15.51 -12.77 -5.09
N ILE A 306 -15.66 -13.54 -4.01
CA ILE A 306 -15.31 -14.97 -3.98
C ILE A 306 -16.11 -15.75 -5.03
N SER A 307 -17.42 -15.52 -5.08
CA SER A 307 -18.31 -16.20 -6.02
C SER A 307 -17.97 -15.86 -7.47
N ALA A 308 -17.73 -14.58 -7.77
CA ALA A 308 -17.32 -14.12 -9.09
C ALA A 308 -15.96 -14.71 -9.52
N ALA A 309 -14.99 -14.77 -8.61
CA ALA A 309 -13.69 -15.39 -8.90
C ALA A 309 -13.82 -16.90 -9.19
N ARG A 310 -14.65 -17.63 -8.44
CA ARG A 310 -14.92 -19.05 -8.69
C ARG A 310 -15.60 -19.28 -10.04
N GLN A 311 -16.56 -18.43 -10.40
CA GLN A 311 -17.20 -18.49 -11.72
C GLN A 311 -16.17 -18.25 -12.82
N ALA A 312 -15.36 -17.19 -12.71
CA ALA A 312 -14.32 -16.88 -13.68
C ALA A 312 -13.27 -18.00 -13.84
N ILE A 313 -12.94 -18.72 -12.76
CA ILE A 313 -12.07 -19.90 -12.82
C ILE A 313 -12.75 -21.03 -13.61
N SER A 314 -14.03 -21.28 -13.32
CA SER A 314 -14.81 -22.34 -13.98
C SER A 314 -15.01 -22.09 -15.48
N ASP A 315 -15.16 -20.82 -15.86
CA ASP A 315 -15.35 -20.42 -17.26
C ASP A 315 -14.05 -20.49 -18.08
N ARG A 316 -12.89 -20.27 -17.44
CA ARG A 316 -11.59 -20.13 -18.13
C ARG A 316 -10.71 -21.37 -18.04
N TYR A 317 -10.90 -22.20 -17.02
CA TYR A 317 -10.05 -23.35 -16.71
C TYR A 317 -10.90 -24.59 -16.47
N SER A 318 -10.29 -25.78 -16.57
CA SER A 318 -10.98 -27.03 -16.27
C SER A 318 -11.34 -27.12 -14.78
N GLY A 319 -12.33 -27.96 -14.44
CA GLY A 319 -12.84 -28.10 -13.07
C GLY A 319 -11.78 -28.45 -12.02
N HIS A 320 -10.65 -29.05 -12.41
CA HIS A 320 -9.53 -29.36 -11.52
C HIS A 320 -8.80 -28.11 -10.97
N TYR A 321 -8.95 -26.94 -11.60
CA TYR A 321 -8.37 -25.69 -11.12
C TYR A 321 -9.26 -24.97 -10.10
N LEU A 322 -10.53 -25.36 -9.98
CA LEU A 322 -11.45 -24.80 -8.99
C LEU A 322 -11.29 -25.53 -7.65
N PRO A 323 -10.88 -24.84 -6.56
CA PRO A 323 -10.88 -25.45 -5.25
C PRO A 323 -12.30 -25.90 -4.86
N GLU A 324 -12.43 -27.11 -4.30
CA GLU A 324 -13.72 -27.67 -3.88
C GLU A 324 -14.49 -26.68 -2.97
N LYS A 325 -13.79 -26.13 -1.97
CA LYS A 325 -14.33 -25.12 -1.03
C LYS A 325 -13.83 -23.72 -1.34
N PRO A 326 -14.63 -22.67 -1.10
CA PRO A 326 -14.17 -21.29 -1.11
C PRO A 326 -12.96 -21.08 -0.19
N ARG A 327 -11.97 -20.32 -0.67
CA ARG A 327 -10.79 -19.97 0.13
C ARG A 327 -11.03 -18.62 0.79
N HIS A 328 -11.04 -18.60 2.11
CA HIS A 328 -11.09 -17.39 2.91
C HIS A 328 -9.69 -17.07 3.43
N TYR A 329 -9.27 -15.83 3.23
CA TYR A 329 -8.02 -15.31 3.76
C TYR A 329 -8.34 -14.31 4.87
N SER A 330 -7.64 -14.42 5.99
CA SER A 330 -7.77 -13.52 7.12
C SER A 330 -6.39 -13.12 7.61
N THR A 331 -6.19 -11.83 7.85
CA THR A 331 -5.06 -11.30 8.61
C THR A 331 -5.59 -10.76 9.94
N LYS A 332 -4.76 -10.80 10.98
CA LYS A 332 -4.97 -9.93 12.16
C LYS A 332 -4.60 -8.51 11.73
N ALA A 333 -5.47 -7.83 10.97
CA ALA A 333 -5.27 -6.42 10.63
C ALA A 333 -5.18 -5.60 11.93
N LYS A 334 -4.25 -4.64 11.99
CA LYS A 334 -3.97 -3.89 13.22
C LYS A 334 -4.96 -2.75 13.45
N ASN A 335 -5.65 -2.31 12.39
CA ASN A 335 -6.82 -1.45 12.43
C ASN A 335 -7.73 -1.84 11.25
N ALA A 336 -8.88 -2.42 11.56
CA ALA A 336 -10.00 -2.52 10.63
C ALA A 336 -10.89 -1.29 10.86
N GLN A 337 -10.43 -0.13 10.40
CA GLN A 337 -11.25 1.07 10.29
C GLN A 337 -11.41 1.39 8.81
#